data_AF-A0A6L3YRE5-F1
#
_entry.id   AF-A0A6L3YRE5-F1
#
_cell.length_a   1.000
_cell.length_b   1.000
_cell.length_c   1.000
_cell.angle_alpha   90.00
_cell.angle_beta   90.00
_cell.angle_gamma   90.00
#
_symmetry.space_group_name_H-M   'P 1'
#
loop_
_entity.id
_entity.type
_entity.pdbx_description
1 polymer ?
#
loop_
_entity_poly.entity_id
_entity_poly.type
_entity_poly.pdbx_seq_one_letter_code
_entity_poly.pdbx_strand_id
1 'polypeptide(L)'
;MYQMRYEDVMNDDMASAKERERALFDRSIAMLEAAKENGSGSREAIDATYFTTKLWTTIIDDLGSEENVLPKELKAAIISVGIFVLKEIERIRQGESNDYATLIEITQSIRDGL
;
A
#
# COMPACT_ATOMS: atom_id res chain seq x y z
N MET A 1 -27.42 -29.76 -9.35
CA MET A 1 -25.95 -29.62 -9.33
C MET A 1 -25.53 -28.41 -10.17
N TYR A 2 -25.69 -27.20 -9.65
CA TYR A 2 -25.18 -25.98 -10.31
C TYR A 2 -24.66 -24.89 -9.35
N GLN A 3 -24.80 -25.08 -8.02
CA GLN A 3 -24.30 -24.12 -7.02
C GLN A 3 -22.84 -24.34 -6.63
N MET A 4 -22.34 -25.57 -6.72
CA MET A 4 -20.99 -25.94 -6.26
C MET A 4 -19.85 -25.40 -7.15
N ARG A 5 -20.17 -24.87 -8.35
CA ARG A 5 -19.18 -24.35 -9.31
C ARG A 5 -18.95 -22.84 -9.21
N TYR A 6 -19.87 -22.11 -8.59
CA TYR A 6 -19.73 -20.66 -8.38
C TYR A 6 -18.85 -20.36 -7.16
N GLU A 7 -18.95 -21.17 -6.11
CA GLU A 7 -18.15 -20.99 -4.89
C GLU A 7 -16.65 -21.24 -5.17
N ASP A 8 -16.29 -22.27 -5.94
CA ASP A 8 -14.89 -22.53 -6.29
C ASP A 8 -14.27 -21.45 -7.17
N VAL A 9 -15.02 -20.92 -8.15
CA VAL A 9 -14.51 -19.88 -9.06
C VAL A 9 -14.39 -18.53 -8.34
N MET A 10 -15.38 -18.12 -7.54
CA MET A 10 -15.28 -16.88 -6.75
C MET A 10 -14.16 -16.93 -5.70
N ASN A 11 -13.91 -18.09 -5.10
CA ASN A 11 -12.88 -18.23 -4.07
C ASN A 11 -11.46 -18.18 -4.67
N ASP A 12 -11.26 -18.75 -5.87
CA ASP A 12 -10.00 -18.64 -6.62
C ASP A 12 -9.73 -17.19 -7.08
N ASP A 13 -10.76 -16.49 -7.58
CA ASP A 13 -10.67 -15.08 -7.98
C ASP A 13 -10.32 -14.16 -6.79
N MET A 14 -10.94 -14.39 -5.63
CA MET A 14 -10.68 -13.64 -4.39
C MET A 14 -9.29 -13.92 -3.81
N ALA A 15 -8.84 -15.18 -3.82
CA ALA A 15 -7.49 -15.54 -3.40
C ALA A 15 -6.44 -14.88 -4.30
N SER A 16 -6.66 -14.91 -5.62
CA SER A 16 -5.81 -14.23 -6.60
C SER A 16 -5.79 -12.71 -6.43
N ALA A 17 -6.91 -12.09 -6.03
CA ALA A 17 -6.95 -10.66 -5.75
C ALA A 17 -6.08 -10.29 -4.53
N LYS A 18 -6.21 -11.02 -3.41
CA LYS A 18 -5.40 -10.81 -2.21
C LYS A 18 -3.91 -11.03 -2.44
N GLU A 19 -3.55 -12.05 -3.22
CA GLU A 19 -2.15 -12.31 -3.57
C GLU A 19 -1.55 -11.16 -4.39
N ARG A 20 -2.33 -10.61 -5.34
CA ARG A 20 -1.92 -9.44 -6.12
C ARG A 20 -1.74 -8.21 -5.26
N GLU A 21 -2.64 -7.95 -4.30
CA GLU A 21 -2.50 -6.84 -3.35
C GLU A 21 -1.21 -6.98 -2.52
N ARG A 22 -0.98 -8.16 -1.92
CA ARG A 22 0.25 -8.43 -1.18
C ARG A 22 1.50 -8.23 -2.03
N ALA A 23 1.49 -8.67 -3.28
CA ALA A 23 2.61 -8.45 -4.21
C ALA A 23 2.86 -6.96 -4.52
N LEU A 24 1.81 -6.13 -4.56
CA LEU A 24 1.97 -4.67 -4.72
C LEU A 24 2.62 -4.03 -3.48
N PHE A 25 2.22 -4.45 -2.29
CA PHE A 25 2.88 -4.02 -1.05
C PHE A 25 4.34 -4.45 -0.99
N ASP A 26 4.63 -5.72 -1.29
CA ASP A 26 5.99 -6.26 -1.32
C ASP A 26 6.89 -5.48 -2.28
N ARG A 27 6.35 -5.18 -3.47
CA ARG A 27 7.04 -4.34 -4.44
C ARG A 27 7.29 -2.93 -3.91
N SER A 28 6.30 -2.31 -3.25
CA SER A 28 6.46 -0.98 -2.65
C SER A 28 7.59 -0.97 -1.63
N ILE A 29 7.63 -1.99 -0.76
CA ILE A 29 8.64 -2.15 0.29
C ILE A 29 10.03 -2.30 -0.34
N ALA A 30 10.19 -3.19 -1.31
CA ALA A 30 11.48 -3.40 -1.98
C ALA A 30 11.99 -2.12 -2.68
N MET A 31 11.08 -1.34 -3.28
CA MET A 31 11.45 -0.07 -3.90
C MET A 31 11.88 0.97 -2.85
N LEU A 32 11.19 1.05 -1.71
CA LEU A 32 11.57 1.95 -0.61
C LEU A 32 12.90 1.54 0.03
N GLU A 33 13.20 0.24 0.14
CA GLU A 33 14.50 -0.26 0.59
C GLU A 33 15.62 0.15 -0.36
N ALA A 34 15.43 -0.05 -1.67
CA ALA A 34 16.39 0.40 -2.68
C ALA A 34 16.58 1.93 -2.65
N ALA A 35 15.52 2.70 -2.45
CA ALA A 35 15.59 4.15 -2.30
C ALA A 35 16.36 4.58 -1.05
N LYS A 36 16.18 3.85 0.07
CA LYS A 36 16.92 4.08 1.32
C LYS A 36 18.42 3.84 1.14
N GLU A 37 18.81 2.82 0.38
CA GLU A 37 20.22 2.50 0.10
C GLU A 37 20.88 3.48 -0.87
N ASN A 38 20.16 3.93 -1.90
CA ASN A 38 20.70 4.81 -2.95
C ASN A 38 20.52 6.32 -2.66
N GLY A 39 19.71 6.68 -1.67
CA GLY A 39 19.47 8.05 -1.23
C GLY A 39 18.35 8.77 -1.98
N SER A 40 17.82 9.84 -1.38
CA SER A 40 16.62 10.57 -1.85
C SER A 40 16.73 11.27 -3.21
N GLY A 41 17.95 11.57 -3.68
CA GLY A 41 18.17 12.15 -5.01
C GLY A 41 18.35 11.12 -6.13
N SER A 42 18.31 9.82 -5.81
CA SER A 42 18.50 8.75 -6.78
C SER A 42 17.26 8.52 -7.66
N ARG A 43 17.45 7.82 -8.79
CA ARG A 43 16.32 7.43 -9.65
C ARG A 43 15.40 6.46 -8.91
N GLU A 44 15.99 5.58 -8.12
CA GLU A 44 15.35 4.60 -7.27
C GLU A 44 14.40 5.28 -6.27
N ALA A 45 14.83 6.39 -5.66
CA ALA A 45 13.97 7.19 -4.80
C ALA A 45 12.79 7.82 -5.53
N ILE A 46 12.99 8.35 -6.75
CA ILE A 46 11.91 8.90 -7.57
C ILE A 46 10.89 7.83 -7.91
N ASP A 47 11.35 6.66 -8.38
CA ASP A 47 10.49 5.55 -8.76
C ASP A 47 9.74 4.99 -7.53
N ALA A 48 10.42 4.86 -6.39
CA ALA A 48 9.84 4.37 -5.14
C ALA A 48 8.77 5.32 -4.59
N THR A 49 9.07 6.62 -4.51
CA THR A 49 8.12 7.62 -4.01
C THR A 49 6.89 7.72 -4.91
N TYR A 50 7.06 7.66 -6.24
CA TYR A 50 5.96 7.65 -7.19
C TYR A 50 5.08 6.40 -7.04
N PHE A 51 5.68 5.21 -7.00
CA PHE A 51 4.94 3.96 -6.85
C PHE A 51 4.18 3.90 -5.53
N THR A 52 4.86 4.25 -4.43
CA THR A 52 4.27 4.25 -3.08
C THR A 52 3.11 5.25 -2.99
N THR A 53 3.27 6.46 -3.56
CA THR A 53 2.18 7.45 -3.65
C THR A 53 0.95 6.87 -4.35
N LYS A 54 1.14 6.26 -5.51
CA LYS A 54 0.05 5.67 -6.29
C LYS A 54 -0.65 4.55 -5.52
N LEU A 55 0.11 3.66 -4.89
CA LEU A 55 -0.43 2.56 -4.08
C LEU A 55 -1.33 3.09 -2.95
N TRP A 56 -0.83 4.04 -2.17
CA TRP A 56 -1.59 4.60 -1.04
C TRP A 56 -2.80 5.41 -1.48
N THR A 57 -2.74 6.14 -2.58
CA THR A 57 -3.92 6.80 -3.14
C THR A 57 -5.00 5.78 -3.49
N THR A 58 -4.65 4.68 -4.17
CA THR A 58 -5.63 3.63 -4.51
C THR A 58 -6.24 2.98 -3.27
N ILE A 59 -5.44 2.71 -2.23
CA ILE A 59 -5.96 2.15 -0.96
C ILE A 59 -6.92 3.12 -0.28
N ILE A 60 -6.56 4.41 -0.21
CA ILE A 60 -7.41 5.44 0.42
C ILE A 60 -8.73 5.58 -0.34
N ASP A 61 -8.69 5.58 -1.67
CA ASP A 61 -9.87 5.67 -2.53
C ASP A 61 -10.79 4.46 -2.32
N ASP A 62 -10.24 3.24 -2.25
CA ASP A 62 -11.00 2.02 -1.97
C ASP A 62 -11.65 2.04 -0.58
N LEU A 63 -10.91 2.44 0.45
CA LEU A 63 -11.43 2.60 1.81
C LEU A 63 -12.50 3.69 1.91
N GLY A 64 -12.46 4.68 1.02
CA GLY A 64 -13.47 5.73 0.89
C GLY A 64 -14.77 5.25 0.25
N SER A 65 -14.76 4.12 -0.46
CA SER A 65 -15.93 3.57 -1.15
C SER A 65 -17.02 3.09 -0.19
N GLU A 66 -18.29 3.27 -0.58
CA GLU A 66 -19.45 2.72 0.12
C GLU A 66 -19.50 1.18 0.03
N GLU A 67 -18.83 0.59 -0.97
CA GLU A 67 -18.73 -0.87 -1.14
C GLU A 67 -17.73 -1.50 -0.16
N ASN A 68 -16.84 -0.72 0.45
CA ASN A 68 -15.87 -1.23 1.41
C ASN A 68 -16.55 -1.51 2.77
N VAL A 69 -16.65 -2.81 3.08
CA VAL A 69 -17.36 -3.36 4.25
C VAL A 69 -16.57 -3.26 5.57
N LEU A 70 -15.37 -2.68 5.57
CA LEU A 70 -14.60 -2.53 6.81
C LEU A 70 -15.28 -1.58 7.81
N PRO A 71 -15.10 -1.81 9.12
CA PRO A 71 -15.63 -0.94 10.16
C PRO A 71 -15.16 0.51 9.96
N LYS A 72 -16.07 1.47 10.14
CA LYS A 72 -15.78 2.90 9.92
C LYS A 72 -14.55 3.39 10.70
N GLU A 73 -14.38 2.93 11.93
CA GLU A 73 -13.22 3.29 12.77
C GLU A 73 -11.91 2.76 12.18
N LEU A 74 -11.90 1.53 11.67
CA LEU A 74 -10.74 0.94 11.01
C LEU A 74 -10.41 1.66 9.70
N LYS A 75 -11.43 1.98 8.89
CA LYS A 75 -11.24 2.77 7.66
C LYS A 75 -10.61 4.13 7.97
N ALA A 76 -11.13 4.84 8.97
CA ALA A 76 -10.59 6.12 9.40
C ALA A 76 -9.13 6.02 9.90
N ALA A 77 -8.80 4.96 10.65
CA ALA A 77 -7.44 4.71 11.10
C ALA A 77 -6.48 4.47 9.92
N ILE A 78 -6.82 3.60 8.98
CA ILE A 78 -5.97 3.30 7.81
C ILE A 78 -5.84 4.52 6.91
N ILE A 79 -6.92 5.27 6.66
CA ILE A 79 -6.88 6.51 5.88
C ILE A 79 -5.95 7.54 6.55
N SER A 80 -5.99 7.67 7.88
CA SER A 80 -5.11 8.60 8.61
C SER A 80 -3.63 8.23 8.45
N VAL A 81 -3.33 6.93 8.52
CA VAL A 81 -1.98 6.41 8.27
C VAL A 81 -1.55 6.65 6.82
N GLY A 82 -2.43 6.39 5.84
CA GLY A 82 -2.12 6.64 4.44
C GLY A 82 -1.84 8.13 4.15
N ILE A 83 -2.61 9.04 4.75
CA ILE A 83 -2.35 10.49 4.65
C ILE A 83 -1.00 10.85 5.26
N PHE A 84 -0.63 10.23 6.39
CA PHE A 84 0.70 10.42 6.99
C PHE A 84 1.82 9.95 6.04
N VAL A 85 1.69 8.76 5.46
CA VAL A 85 2.66 8.22 4.50
C VAL A 85 2.83 9.14 3.29
N LEU A 86 1.74 9.61 2.69
CA LEU A 86 1.79 10.54 1.55
C LEU A 86 2.52 11.85 1.90
N LYS A 87 2.31 12.37 3.12
CA LYS A 87 3.03 13.57 3.60
C LYS A 87 4.52 13.30 3.83
N GLU A 88 4.87 12.13 4.38
CA GLU A 88 6.27 11.76 4.60
C GLU A 88 7.02 11.60 3.27
N ILE A 89 6.40 10.95 2.28
CA ILE A 89 6.95 10.82 0.93
C ILE A 89 7.22 12.19 0.32
N GLU A 90 6.31 13.15 0.49
CA GLU A 90 6.50 14.51 0.00
C GLU A 90 7.67 15.21 0.69
N ARG A 91 7.84 15.05 2.01
CA ARG A 91 9.03 15.55 2.73
C ARG A 91 10.33 14.94 2.21
N ILE A 92 10.32 13.64 1.95
CA ILE A 92 11.47 12.94 1.37
C ILE A 92 11.81 13.50 -0.01
N ARG A 93 10.79 13.74 -0.85
CA ARG A 93 10.97 14.33 -2.19
C ARG A 93 11.55 15.75 -2.13
N GLN A 94 11.18 16.52 -1.11
CA GLN A 94 11.71 17.86 -0.88
C GLN A 94 13.11 17.87 -0.23
N GLY A 95 13.64 16.70 0.13
CA GLY A 95 14.92 16.56 0.83
C GLY A 95 14.86 16.98 2.31
N GLU A 96 13.66 17.17 2.86
CA GLU A 96 13.42 17.53 4.26
C GLU A 96 13.46 16.31 5.19
N SER A 97 13.29 15.11 4.64
CA SER A 97 13.29 13.83 5.36
C SER A 97 14.06 12.78 4.56
N ASN A 98 14.56 11.76 5.26
CA ASN A 98 15.07 10.53 4.66
C ASN A 98 14.52 9.31 5.40
N ASP A 99 13.35 9.45 6.01
CA ASP A 99 12.75 8.43 6.87
C ASP A 99 11.99 7.36 6.07
N TYR A 100 12.74 6.66 5.22
CA TYR A 100 12.24 5.49 4.50
C TYR A 100 11.93 4.33 5.45
N ALA A 101 12.59 4.26 6.61
CA ALA A 101 12.40 3.18 7.57
C ALA A 101 10.96 3.17 8.11
N THR A 102 10.47 4.33 8.58
CA THR A 102 9.09 4.46 9.04
C THR A 102 8.08 4.12 7.95
N LEU A 103 8.34 4.54 6.70
CA LEU A 103 7.46 4.22 5.57
C LEU A 103 7.39 2.70 5.28
N ILE A 104 8.54 2.03 5.34
CA ILE A 104 8.63 0.58 5.16
C ILE A 104 7.88 -0.15 6.27
N GLU A 105 8.11 0.21 7.53
CA GLU A 105 7.47 -0.42 8.69
C GLU A 105 5.95 -0.29 8.64
N ILE A 106 5.43 0.90 8.34
CA ILE A 106 3.99 1.13 8.20
C ILE A 106 3.41 0.27 7.06
N THR A 107 4.08 0.28 5.90
CA THR A 107 3.61 -0.45 4.72
C THR A 107 3.63 -1.96 4.96
N GLN A 108 4.65 -2.48 5.66
CA GLN A 108 4.74 -3.88 6.10
C GLN A 108 3.62 -4.23 7.08
N SER A 109 3.37 -3.39 8.10
CA SER A 109 2.32 -3.65 9.09
C SER A 109 0.93 -3.71 8.46
N ILE A 110 0.64 -2.88 7.45
CA ILE A 110 -0.64 -2.92 6.74
C ILE A 110 -0.73 -4.16 5.85
N ARG A 111 0.32 -4.50 5.12
CA ARG A 111 0.38 -5.74 4.31
C ARG A 111 0.13 -6.98 5.16
N ASP A 112 0.73 -7.06 6.33
CA ASP A 112 0.63 -8.23 7.21
C ASP A 112 -0.76 -8.33 7.89
N GLY A 113 -1.47 -7.21 7.97
CA GLY A 113 -2.85 -7.14 8.47
C GLY A 113 -3.95 -7.49 7.45
N LEU A 114 -3.62 -7.57 6.15
CA LEU A 114 -4.54 -7.91 5.04
C LEU A 114 -4.59 -9.42 4.75
#